data_AF-A0A7K1F1Z1-F1
#
_entry.id   AF-A0A7K1F1Z1-F1
#
_cell.length_a   1.000
_cell.length_b   1.000
_cell.length_c   1.000
_cell.angle_alpha   90.00
_cell.angle_beta   90.00
_cell.angle_gamma   90.00
#
_symmetry.space_group_name_H-M   'P 1'
#
loop_
_entity.id
_entity.type
_entity.pdbx_description
1 polymer ?
#
loop_
_entity_poly.entity_id
_entity_poly.type
_entity_poly.pdbx_seq_one_letter_code
_entity_poly.pdbx_strand_id
1 'polypeptide(L)'
;GLQDGSQLPQSIFTPATKAEIGDHDENIDFAQCEKIVGGDTAAELRGLTLKLYETATEFAQSRGIILADTKFEFGTDEDGEITLGDEALTPDSSRFWEAATWKPGGAQPSFDKQFVRDYLISTGWDKKSPPPELPNEIVEKTAARYEEAYFRITGSRFNG
;
A
#
# COMPACT_ATOMS: atom_id res chain seq x y z
N GLY A 1 21.76 -4.41 11.97
CA GLY A 1 20.40 -4.99 11.83
C GLY A 1 19.59 -4.12 10.88
N LEU A 2 18.37 -4.53 10.55
CA LEU A 2 17.45 -3.70 9.76
C LEU A 2 17.05 -2.45 10.56
N GLN A 3 16.93 -1.33 9.86
CA GLN A 3 16.41 -0.05 10.36
C GLN A 3 15.05 0.25 9.73
N ASP A 4 14.31 1.20 10.27
CA ASP A 4 13.08 1.69 9.64
C ASP A 4 13.34 2.13 8.19
N GLY A 5 12.45 1.79 7.27
CA GLY A 5 12.62 2.02 5.83
C GLY A 5 13.74 1.19 5.15
N SER A 6 14.34 0.19 5.81
CA SER A 6 15.31 -0.69 5.16
C SER A 6 14.65 -1.57 4.11
N GLN A 7 15.33 -1.74 2.97
CA GLN A 7 14.96 -2.77 2.00
C GLN A 7 15.20 -4.15 2.62
N LEU A 8 14.20 -5.04 2.49
CA LEU A 8 14.34 -6.43 2.89
C LEU A 8 15.25 -7.19 1.91
N PRO A 9 15.97 -8.24 2.36
CA PRO A 9 16.78 -9.06 1.46
C PRO A 9 15.98 -9.71 0.32
N GLN A 10 14.69 -9.98 0.58
CA GLN A 10 13.73 -10.53 -0.37
C GLN A 10 12.34 -9.98 -0.03
N SER A 11 11.47 -9.86 -1.04
CA SER A 11 10.05 -9.58 -0.85
C SER A 11 9.41 -10.71 -0.04
N ILE A 12 8.52 -10.37 0.88
CA ILE A 12 7.85 -11.34 1.75
C ILE A 12 6.34 -11.22 1.60
N PHE A 13 5.66 -12.36 1.74
CA PHE A 13 4.21 -12.41 1.78
C PHE A 13 3.75 -12.37 3.24
N THR A 14 3.05 -11.31 3.61
CA THR A 14 2.52 -11.08 4.97
C THR A 14 0.99 -11.01 4.91
N PRO A 15 0.29 -12.15 4.97
CA PRO A 15 -1.16 -12.18 4.87
C PRO A 15 -1.82 -11.55 6.09
N ALA A 16 -3.00 -10.97 5.89
CA ALA A 16 -3.88 -10.50 6.96
C ALA A 16 -5.29 -11.02 6.73
N THR A 17 -6.04 -11.23 7.81
CA THR A 17 -7.47 -11.52 7.74
C THR A 17 -8.25 -10.24 7.43
N LYS A 18 -9.31 -10.37 6.63
CA LYS A 18 -10.27 -9.29 6.41
C LYS A 18 -11.22 -9.24 7.61
N ALA A 19 -11.17 -8.17 8.39
CA ALA A 19 -12.04 -8.01 9.53
C ALA A 19 -13.47 -7.59 9.12
N GLU A 20 -14.45 -7.83 10.00
CA GLU A 20 -15.81 -7.28 9.84
C GLU A 20 -15.78 -5.75 9.85
N ILE A 21 -16.81 -5.12 9.27
CA ILE A 21 -16.89 -3.66 9.15
C ILE A 21 -16.82 -3.00 10.54
N GLY A 22 -15.71 -2.32 10.81
CA GLY A 22 -15.46 -1.60 12.07
C GLY A 22 -14.27 -2.13 12.88
N ASP A 23 -13.73 -3.30 12.54
CA ASP A 23 -12.53 -3.88 13.15
C ASP A 23 -11.29 -3.72 12.24
N HIS A 24 -10.11 -3.99 12.79
CA HIS A 24 -8.83 -3.92 12.08
C HIS A 24 -8.40 -5.29 11.56
N ASP A 25 -7.86 -5.33 10.34
CA ASP A 25 -7.23 -6.53 9.78
C ASP A 25 -6.12 -7.06 10.70
N GLU A 26 -6.07 -8.37 10.89
CA GLU A 26 -5.09 -9.03 11.75
C GLU A 26 -4.03 -9.73 10.89
N ASN A 27 -2.75 -9.38 11.11
CA ASN A 27 -1.64 -10.08 10.46
C ASN A 27 -1.59 -11.53 10.94
N ILE A 28 -1.57 -12.46 9.99
CA ILE A 28 -1.49 -13.90 10.25
C ILE A 28 -0.22 -14.48 9.63
N ASP A 29 0.22 -15.62 10.14
CA ASP A 29 1.29 -16.37 9.51
C ASP A 29 0.79 -17.18 8.30
N PHE A 30 1.73 -17.71 7.51
CA PHE A 30 1.38 -18.50 6.32
C PHE A 30 0.61 -19.78 6.69
N ALA A 31 0.90 -20.40 7.83
CA ALA A 31 0.22 -21.63 8.27
C ALA A 31 -1.25 -21.37 8.66
N GLN A 32 -1.55 -20.20 9.22
CA GLN A 32 -2.91 -19.74 9.45
C GLN A 32 -3.62 -19.46 8.14
N CYS A 33 -2.96 -18.82 7.17
CA CYS A 33 -3.50 -18.61 5.83
C CYS A 33 -3.89 -19.95 5.17
N GLU A 34 -2.99 -20.95 5.20
CA GLU A 34 -3.27 -22.32 4.68
C GLU A 34 -4.49 -22.97 5.34
N LYS A 35 -4.70 -22.75 6.64
CA LYS A 35 -5.89 -23.27 7.34
C LYS A 35 -7.20 -22.61 6.91
N ILE A 36 -7.14 -21.35 6.46
CA ILE A 36 -8.31 -20.56 6.07
C ILE A 36 -8.70 -20.86 4.62
N VAL A 37 -7.74 -20.83 3.69
CA VAL A 37 -8.02 -20.91 2.24
C VAL A 37 -7.61 -22.25 1.60
N GLY A 38 -6.95 -23.13 2.36
CA GLY A 38 -6.35 -24.37 1.84
C GLY A 38 -4.90 -24.17 1.39
N GLY A 39 -4.11 -25.25 1.47
CA GLY A 39 -2.67 -25.21 1.19
C GLY A 39 -2.33 -24.81 -0.24
N ASP A 40 -3.01 -25.40 -1.22
CA ASP A 40 -2.75 -25.13 -2.64
C ASP A 40 -3.10 -23.66 -2.99
N THR A 41 -4.27 -23.20 -2.56
CA THR A 41 -4.71 -21.80 -2.72
C THR A 41 -3.75 -20.81 -2.05
N ALA A 42 -3.32 -21.09 -0.81
CA ALA A 42 -2.38 -20.21 -0.10
C ALA A 42 -1.02 -20.12 -0.81
N ALA A 43 -0.52 -21.24 -1.34
CA ALA A 43 0.71 -21.26 -2.13
C ALA A 43 0.58 -20.46 -3.42
N GLU A 44 -0.55 -20.57 -4.11
CA GLU A 44 -0.85 -19.81 -5.32
C GLU A 44 -0.97 -18.31 -5.04
N LEU A 45 -1.75 -17.91 -4.02
CA LEU A 45 -1.88 -16.51 -3.59
C LEU A 45 -0.52 -15.88 -3.25
N ARG A 46 0.34 -16.61 -2.54
CA ARG A 46 1.71 -16.15 -2.26
C ARG A 46 2.50 -15.94 -3.56
N GLY A 47 2.43 -16.89 -4.49
CA GLY A 47 3.12 -16.80 -5.77
C GLY A 47 2.65 -15.62 -6.61
N LEU A 48 1.34 -15.44 -6.77
CA LEU A 48 0.73 -14.34 -7.50
C LEU A 48 1.07 -12.99 -6.86
N THR A 49 0.92 -12.88 -5.53
CA THR A 49 1.21 -11.65 -4.78
C THR A 49 2.65 -11.19 -4.98
N LEU A 50 3.62 -12.10 -4.77
CA LEU A 50 5.04 -11.77 -4.93
C LEU A 50 5.37 -11.40 -6.38
N LYS A 51 4.87 -12.15 -7.35
CA LYS A 51 5.10 -11.87 -8.78
C LYS A 51 4.54 -10.50 -9.20
N LEU A 52 3.31 -10.18 -8.78
CA LEU A 52 2.70 -8.87 -9.05
C LEU A 52 3.48 -7.74 -8.39
N TYR A 53 3.84 -7.91 -7.12
CA TYR A 53 4.62 -6.93 -6.37
C TYR A 53 6.00 -6.69 -6.99
N GLU A 54 6.73 -7.74 -7.36
CA GLU A 54 8.05 -7.63 -7.98
C GLU A 54 7.97 -6.93 -9.33
N THR A 55 7.00 -7.30 -10.17
CA THR A 55 6.76 -6.65 -11.48
C THR A 55 6.45 -5.16 -11.30
N ALA A 56 5.59 -4.82 -10.34
CA ALA A 56 5.22 -3.44 -10.05
C ALA A 56 6.38 -2.64 -9.47
N THR A 57 7.19 -3.25 -8.61
CA THR A 57 8.36 -2.64 -7.99
C THR A 57 9.42 -2.32 -9.03
N GLU A 58 9.74 -3.26 -9.94
CA GLU A 58 10.67 -3.03 -11.04
C GLU A 58 10.21 -1.88 -11.94
N PHE A 59 8.91 -1.86 -12.28
CA PHE A 59 8.34 -0.78 -13.08
C PHE A 59 8.39 0.57 -12.36
N ALA A 60 7.97 0.65 -11.10
CA ALA A 60 8.00 1.88 -10.31
C ALA A 60 9.43 2.42 -10.13
N GLN A 61 10.41 1.53 -9.91
CA GLN A 61 11.81 1.89 -9.80
C GLN A 61 12.34 2.55 -11.07
N SER A 62 11.92 2.07 -12.25
CA SER A 62 12.25 2.70 -13.54
C SER A 62 11.74 4.15 -13.66
N ARG A 63 10.78 4.54 -12.82
CA ARG A 63 10.19 5.90 -12.70
C ARG A 63 10.69 6.69 -11.48
N GLY A 64 11.72 6.17 -10.79
CA GLY A 64 12.29 6.79 -9.60
C GLY A 64 11.39 6.74 -8.37
N ILE A 65 10.48 5.75 -8.31
CA ILE A 65 9.57 5.51 -7.19
C ILE A 65 9.92 4.17 -6.56
N ILE A 66 9.96 4.12 -5.23
CA ILE A 66 10.06 2.87 -4.46
C ILE A 66 8.64 2.50 -4.04
N LEU A 67 8.19 1.31 -4.45
CA LEU A 67 7.03 0.66 -3.86
C LEU A 67 7.52 -0.08 -2.60
N ALA A 68 7.13 0.40 -1.41
CA ALA A 68 7.59 -0.16 -0.14
C ALA A 68 6.77 -1.38 0.30
N ASP A 69 5.46 -1.31 0.11
CA ASP A 69 4.50 -2.39 0.33
C ASP A 69 3.20 -2.12 -0.43
N THR A 70 2.38 -3.15 -0.58
CA THR A 70 1.03 -3.05 -1.15
C THR A 70 0.12 -4.12 -0.57
N LYS A 71 -1.19 -3.84 -0.55
CA LYS A 71 -2.25 -4.82 -0.38
C LYS A 71 -2.81 -5.21 -1.75
N PHE A 72 -3.09 -6.49 -1.94
CA PHE A 72 -3.94 -7.00 -3.02
C PHE A 72 -5.09 -7.77 -2.40
N GLU A 73 -6.28 -7.68 -3.00
CA GLU A 73 -7.38 -8.59 -2.69
C GLU A 73 -7.60 -9.54 -3.85
N PHE A 74 -7.85 -10.81 -3.53
CA PHE A 74 -8.17 -11.82 -4.53
C PHE A 74 -9.53 -12.43 -4.20
N GLY A 75 -10.28 -12.77 -5.24
CA GLY A 75 -11.46 -13.61 -5.17
C GLY A 75 -11.32 -14.80 -6.11
N THR A 76 -12.35 -15.62 -6.17
CA THR A 76 -12.52 -16.66 -7.20
C THR A 76 -13.64 -16.25 -8.14
N ASP A 77 -13.42 -16.38 -9.44
CA ASP A 77 -14.46 -16.16 -10.44
C ASP A 77 -15.44 -17.35 -10.56
N GLU A 78 -16.30 -17.32 -11.58
CA GLU A 78 -17.32 -18.36 -11.81
C GLU A 78 -16.71 -19.73 -12.17
N ASP A 79 -15.49 -19.75 -12.71
CA ASP A 79 -14.76 -20.96 -13.08
C ASP A 79 -13.86 -21.47 -11.93
N GLY A 80 -13.78 -20.71 -10.83
CA GLY A 80 -12.96 -21.01 -9.66
C GLY A 80 -11.52 -20.54 -9.80
N GLU A 81 -11.20 -19.69 -10.78
CA GLU A 81 -9.86 -19.14 -10.96
C GLU A 81 -9.59 -17.96 -10.00
N ILE A 82 -8.40 -17.93 -9.41
CA ILE A 82 -7.97 -16.83 -8.54
C ILE A 82 -7.84 -15.55 -9.38
N THR A 83 -8.66 -14.57 -9.04
CA THR A 83 -8.76 -13.30 -9.77
C THR A 83 -8.47 -12.14 -8.85
N LEU A 84 -7.70 -11.16 -9.34
CA LEU A 84 -7.46 -9.90 -8.62
C LEU A 84 -8.78 -9.12 -8.51
N GLY A 85 -9.14 -8.73 -7.29
CA GLY A 85 -10.25 -7.85 -6.99
C GLY A 85 -9.78 -6.56 -6.32
N ASP A 86 -10.75 -5.69 -6.00
CA ASP A 86 -10.52 -4.37 -5.39
C ASP A 86 -9.60 -3.46 -6.25
N GLU A 87 -9.19 -2.32 -5.69
CA GLU A 87 -8.08 -1.53 -6.23
C GLU A 87 -6.72 -2.22 -6.03
N ALA A 88 -5.77 -1.90 -6.89
CA ALA A 88 -4.40 -2.41 -6.82
C ALA A 88 -3.40 -1.32 -7.19
N LEU A 89 -2.30 -1.25 -6.43
CA LEU A 89 -1.17 -0.35 -6.70
C LEU A 89 -1.57 1.14 -6.73
N THR A 90 -2.49 1.52 -5.84
CA THR A 90 -2.92 2.91 -5.64
C THR A 90 -2.26 3.49 -4.39
N PRO A 91 -2.17 4.82 -4.20
CA PRO A 91 -1.60 5.39 -2.97
C PRO A 91 -2.43 5.10 -1.71
N ASP A 92 -3.62 4.51 -1.84
CA ASP A 92 -4.47 4.06 -0.73
C ASP A 92 -4.16 2.62 -0.33
N SER A 93 -3.85 1.75 -1.30
CA SER A 93 -3.49 0.35 -1.10
C SER A 93 -1.98 0.10 -1.01
N SER A 94 -1.14 1.09 -1.31
CA SER A 94 0.32 0.98 -1.40
C SER A 94 1.06 2.17 -0.80
N ARG A 95 2.27 1.91 -0.29
CA ARG A 95 3.20 2.97 0.12
C ARG A 95 4.22 3.22 -0.99
N PHE A 96 4.13 4.39 -1.61
CA PHE A 96 5.09 4.86 -2.60
C PHE A 96 6.03 5.88 -1.98
N TRP A 97 7.34 5.70 -2.14
CA TRP A 97 8.37 6.62 -1.69
C TRP A 97 9.19 7.18 -2.84
N GLU A 98 9.71 8.38 -2.65
CA GLU A 98 10.62 8.99 -3.62
C GLU A 98 12.03 8.40 -3.51
N ALA A 99 12.48 7.71 -4.57
CA ALA A 99 13.76 7.03 -4.57
C ALA A 99 14.95 7.98 -4.35
N ALA A 100 14.86 9.22 -4.88
CA ALA A 100 15.93 10.21 -4.77
C ALA A 100 16.22 10.66 -3.33
N THR A 101 15.25 10.48 -2.43
CA THR A 101 15.31 10.94 -1.03
C THR A 101 15.23 9.79 -0.02
N TRP A 102 15.07 8.55 -0.48
CA TRP A 102 14.99 7.38 0.38
C TRP A 102 16.27 7.20 1.20
N LYS A 103 16.09 7.00 2.52
CA LYS A 103 17.19 6.81 3.45
C LYS A 103 16.74 5.95 4.62
N PRO A 104 17.21 4.69 4.73
CA PRO A 104 16.96 3.87 5.91
C PRO A 104 17.37 4.56 7.21
N GLY A 105 16.58 4.37 8.26
CA GLY A 105 16.74 5.01 9.57
C GLY A 105 16.28 6.47 9.65
N GLY A 106 15.60 6.99 8.61
CA GLY A 106 15.01 8.33 8.58
C GLY A 106 13.53 8.31 8.17
N ALA A 107 12.90 9.49 8.13
CA ALA A 107 11.56 9.64 7.59
C ALA A 107 11.55 9.34 6.08
N GLN A 108 10.58 8.55 5.63
CA GLN A 108 10.40 8.25 4.21
C GLN A 108 9.36 9.20 3.60
N PRO A 109 9.72 10.06 2.63
CA PRO A 109 8.76 10.96 2.01
C PRO A 109 7.80 10.15 1.14
N SER A 110 6.60 9.94 1.69
CA SER A 110 5.54 9.19 1.04
C SER A 110 4.80 10.04 0.01
N PHE A 111 4.33 9.41 -1.05
CA PHE A 111 3.34 9.99 -1.97
C PHE A 111 1.90 9.80 -1.47
N ASP A 112 1.71 9.22 -0.28
CA ASP A 112 0.40 8.97 0.33
C ASP A 112 -0.13 10.16 1.16
N LYS A 113 -1.14 9.87 1.99
CA LYS A 113 -1.87 10.76 2.90
C LYS A 113 -1.02 11.45 4.00
N GLN A 114 0.29 11.60 3.82
CA GLN A 114 1.19 12.19 4.81
C GLN A 114 0.77 13.60 5.23
N PHE A 115 0.34 14.46 4.30
CA PHE A 115 -0.16 15.81 4.64
C PHE A 115 -1.39 15.79 5.54
N VAL A 116 -2.31 14.84 5.30
CA VAL A 116 -3.50 14.64 6.13
C VAL A 116 -3.10 14.13 7.52
N ARG A 117 -2.21 13.13 7.58
CA ARG A 117 -1.71 12.57 8.85
C ARG A 117 -1.02 13.63 9.70
N ASP A 118 -0.12 14.41 9.11
CA ASP A 118 0.63 15.46 9.80
C ASP A 118 -0.32 16.57 10.30
N TYR A 119 -1.30 16.96 9.48
CA TYR A 119 -2.33 17.91 9.90
C TYR A 119 -3.12 17.40 11.11
N LEU A 120 -3.66 16.18 11.04
CA LEU A 120 -4.45 15.59 12.13
C LEU A 120 -3.64 15.41 13.43
N ILE A 121 -2.34 15.12 13.32
CA ILE A 121 -1.45 15.09 14.48
C ILE A 121 -1.29 16.50 15.06
N SER A 122 -1.09 17.51 14.20
CA SER A 122 -0.90 18.90 14.63
C SER A 122 -2.12 19.50 15.33
N THR A 123 -3.34 19.03 15.03
CA THR A 123 -4.56 19.46 15.73
C THR A 123 -4.71 18.83 17.12
N GLY A 124 -3.87 17.87 17.49
CA GLY A 124 -3.99 17.12 18.74
C GLY A 124 -5.16 16.13 18.75
N TRP A 125 -5.62 15.67 17.59
CA TRP A 125 -6.75 14.76 17.49
C TRP A 125 -6.45 13.41 18.16
N ASP A 126 -7.40 12.93 18.96
CA ASP A 126 -7.27 11.72 19.80
C ASP A 126 -7.40 10.40 19.03
N LYS A 127 -7.66 10.47 17.71
CA LYS A 127 -7.91 9.35 16.79
C LYS A 127 -9.14 8.50 17.14
N LYS A 128 -10.01 9.00 18.02
CA LYS A 128 -11.24 8.31 18.47
C LYS A 128 -12.48 9.13 18.21
N SER A 129 -12.40 10.43 18.44
CA SER A 129 -13.45 11.39 18.14
C SER A 129 -13.55 11.60 16.62
N PRO A 130 -14.65 12.18 16.09
CA PRO A 130 -14.67 12.63 14.70
C PRO A 130 -13.47 13.55 14.40
N PRO A 131 -12.75 13.35 13.28
CA PRO A 131 -11.62 14.19 12.93
C PRO A 131 -12.06 15.63 12.64
N PRO A 132 -11.20 16.64 12.88
CA PRO A 132 -11.47 18.00 12.46
C PRO A 132 -11.56 18.09 10.93
N GLU A 133 -12.28 19.10 10.44
CA GLU A 133 -12.34 19.38 9.01
C GLU A 133 -10.94 19.70 8.46
N LEU A 134 -10.65 19.20 7.26
CA LEU A 134 -9.39 19.47 6.58
C LEU A 134 -9.45 20.85 5.92
N PRO A 135 -8.48 21.75 6.17
CA PRO A 135 -8.35 23.00 5.44
C PRO A 135 -8.14 22.73 3.96
N ASN A 136 -8.67 23.62 3.10
CA ASN A 136 -8.52 23.52 1.64
C ASN A 136 -7.06 23.33 1.21
N GLU A 137 -6.12 23.99 1.86
CA GLU A 137 -4.69 23.85 1.57
C GLU A 137 -4.19 22.40 1.74
N ILE A 138 -4.66 21.68 2.76
CA ILE A 138 -4.28 20.28 2.99
C ILE A 138 -4.92 19.38 1.93
N VAL A 139 -6.16 19.67 1.56
CA VAL A 139 -6.86 18.96 0.48
C VAL A 139 -6.12 19.13 -0.85
N GLU A 140 -5.79 20.37 -1.22
CA GLU A 140 -5.07 20.70 -2.46
C GLU A 140 -3.67 20.06 -2.51
N LYS A 141 -2.91 20.14 -1.41
CA LYS A 141 -1.59 19.48 -1.32
C LYS A 141 -1.69 17.96 -1.46
N THR A 142 -2.72 17.36 -0.86
CA THR A 142 -2.95 15.92 -0.96
C THR A 142 -3.32 15.56 -2.40
N ALA A 143 -4.26 16.25 -3.03
CA ALA A 143 -4.65 16.01 -4.42
C ALA A 143 -3.46 16.14 -5.39
N ALA A 144 -2.66 17.21 -5.27
CA ALA A 144 -1.47 17.41 -6.08
C ALA A 144 -0.46 16.26 -5.94
N ARG A 145 -0.34 15.66 -4.75
CA ARG A 145 0.56 14.52 -4.52
C ARG A 145 0.08 13.25 -5.21
N TYR A 146 -1.23 13.00 -5.22
CA TYR A 146 -1.82 11.87 -5.97
C TYR A 146 -1.65 12.06 -7.48
N GLU A 147 -1.87 13.28 -7.98
CA GLU A 147 -1.66 13.61 -9.40
C GLU A 147 -0.19 13.45 -9.81
N GLU A 148 0.75 13.84 -8.95
CA GLU A 148 2.19 13.64 -9.18
C GLU A 148 2.55 12.16 -9.23
N ALA A 149 2.07 11.36 -8.27
CA ALA A 149 2.28 9.91 -8.26
C ALA A 149 1.72 9.27 -9.54
N TYR A 150 0.48 9.61 -9.91
CA TYR A 150 -0.14 9.16 -11.15
C TYR A 150 0.71 9.51 -12.39
N PHE A 151 1.15 10.77 -12.50
CA PHE A 151 1.95 11.23 -13.63
C PHE A 151 3.30 10.51 -13.71
N ARG A 152 3.99 10.34 -12.58
CA ARG A 152 5.29 9.67 -12.55
C ARG A 152 5.19 8.19 -12.91
N ILE A 153 4.17 7.50 -12.40
CA ILE A 153 3.97 6.06 -12.65
C ILE A 153 3.51 5.83 -14.10
N THR A 154 2.49 6.56 -14.55
CA THR A 154 1.83 6.30 -15.85
C THR A 154 2.45 7.06 -17.02
N GLY A 155 3.19 8.15 -16.76
CA GLY A 155 3.64 9.11 -17.77
C GLY A 155 2.53 10.01 -18.32
N SER A 156 1.29 9.89 -17.82
CA SER A 156 0.12 10.63 -18.29
C SER A 156 -0.33 11.65 -17.26
N ARG A 157 -0.83 12.80 -17.70
CA ARG A 157 -1.43 13.78 -16.79
C ARG A 157 -2.87 13.38 -16.49
N PHE A 158 -3.27 13.55 -15.24
CA PHE A 158 -4.67 13.39 -14.86
C PHE A 158 -5.48 14.53 -15.50
N ASN A 159 -6.48 14.18 -16.29
CA ASN A 159 -7.42 15.13 -16.86
C ASN A 159 -8.75 14.86 -16.14
N GLY A 160 -9.08 15.70 -15.15
CA GLY A 160 -10.30 15.59 -14.35
C GLY A 160 -11.58 15.70 -15.18
#